data_AF-A0A4R1U958-F1
#
_entry.id   AF-A0A4R1U958-F1
#
_cell.length_a   1.000
_cell.length_b   1.000
_cell.length_c   1.000
_cell.angle_alpha   90.00
_cell.angle_beta   90.00
_cell.angle_gamma   90.00
#
_symmetry.space_group_name_H-M   'P 1'
#
loop_
_entity.id
_entity.type
_entity.pdbx_description
1 polymer ?
#
loop_
_entity_poly.entity_id
_entity_poly.type
_entity_poly.pdbx_seq_one_letter_code
_entity_poly.pdbx_strand_id
1 'polypeptide(L)'
;MHGIEQAKADIALLDRLNGAADRLAALTTLQADIIAQQGLIYEQAAKARQDAAFAKFSTVDITDKTQDEHVIRSSFEVSYTTSSWDGRQSVPKRVTITGLLSMPDDLLGYLIERHPSKIPAKIAQLAADPYEAFERYFIGMKRGHLIGNAYDTNRAAQA
;
A
#
# COMPACT_ATOMS: atom_id res chain seq x y z
N MET A 1 54.80 -49.19 1.60
CA MET A 1 53.71 -49.08 0.61
C MET A 1 52.44 -48.38 1.15
N HIS A 2 52.31 -48.08 2.45
CA HIS A 2 51.07 -47.50 3.01
C HIS A 2 50.77 -46.04 2.59
N GLY A 3 51.78 -45.20 2.33
CA GLY A 3 51.56 -43.79 1.98
C GLY A 3 50.92 -43.53 0.60
N ILE A 4 51.06 -44.47 -0.34
CA ILE A 4 50.47 -44.32 -1.69
C ILE A 4 48.96 -44.57 -1.67
N GLU A 5 48.49 -45.54 -0.89
CA GLU A 5 47.05 -45.78 -0.73
C GLU A 5 46.37 -44.63 0.02
N GLN A 6 47.04 -44.07 1.02
CA GLN A 6 46.57 -42.91 1.77
C GLN A 6 46.43 -41.68 0.86
N ALA A 7 47.44 -41.40 0.03
CA ALA A 7 47.38 -40.31 -0.95
C ALA A 7 46.24 -40.50 -1.99
N LYS A 8 45.96 -41.73 -2.42
CA LYS A 8 44.82 -42.02 -3.32
C LYS A 8 43.47 -41.76 -2.64
N ALA A 9 43.34 -42.08 -1.36
CA ALA A 9 42.13 -41.83 -0.58
C ALA A 9 41.88 -40.33 -0.39
N ASP A 10 42.94 -39.56 -0.13
CA ASP A 10 42.86 -38.09 0.02
C ASP A 10 42.43 -37.40 -1.29
N ILE A 11 42.96 -37.84 -2.44
CA ILE A 11 42.52 -37.33 -3.76
C ILE A 11 41.03 -37.62 -3.99
N ALA A 12 40.59 -38.86 -3.72
CA ALA A 12 39.19 -39.24 -3.89
C ALA A 12 38.25 -38.51 -2.91
N LEU A 13 38.75 -38.04 -1.77
CA LEU A 13 38.01 -37.17 -0.84
C LEU A 13 37.92 -35.74 -1.40
N LEU A 14 39.03 -35.19 -1.90
CA LEU A 14 39.06 -33.86 -2.51
C LEU A 14 38.11 -33.74 -3.71
N ASP A 15 38.09 -34.74 -4.60
CA ASP A 15 37.16 -34.76 -5.74
C ASP A 15 35.69 -34.74 -5.29
N ARG A 16 35.37 -35.47 -4.21
CA ARG A 16 34.03 -35.48 -3.62
C ARG A 16 33.67 -34.13 -2.98
N LEU A 17 34.62 -33.48 -2.30
CA LEU A 17 34.42 -32.17 -1.70
C LEU A 17 34.25 -31.08 -2.76
N ASN A 18 35.04 -31.11 -3.83
CA ASN A 18 34.89 -30.20 -4.96
C ASN A 18 33.51 -30.36 -5.62
N GLY A 19 33.12 -31.60 -5.93
CA GLY A 19 31.78 -31.86 -6.47
C GLY A 19 30.64 -31.53 -5.51
N ALA A 20 30.87 -31.51 -4.19
CA ALA A 20 29.90 -31.03 -3.21
C ALA A 20 29.84 -29.49 -3.17
N ALA A 21 30.98 -28.81 -3.30
CA ALA A 21 31.07 -27.36 -3.39
C ALA A 21 30.36 -26.82 -4.64
N ASP A 22 30.55 -27.45 -5.80
CA ASP A 22 29.86 -27.07 -7.04
C ASP A 22 28.33 -27.25 -6.91
N ARG A 23 27.90 -28.36 -6.29
CA ARG A 23 26.47 -28.60 -5.99
C ARG A 23 25.90 -27.56 -5.02
N LEU A 24 26.66 -27.18 -4.00
CA LEU A 24 26.25 -26.13 -3.05
C LEU A 24 26.12 -24.78 -3.75
N ALA A 25 27.07 -24.41 -4.62
CA ALA A 25 27.02 -23.19 -5.41
C ALA A 25 25.77 -23.16 -6.31
N ALA A 26 25.52 -24.25 -7.04
CA ALA A 26 24.33 -24.37 -7.89
C ALA A 26 23.01 -24.28 -7.09
N LEU A 27 22.93 -24.95 -5.93
CA LEU A 27 21.75 -24.88 -5.06
C LEU A 27 21.54 -23.48 -4.48
N THR A 28 22.61 -22.76 -4.15
CA THR A 28 22.55 -21.39 -3.62
C THR A 28 22.02 -20.43 -4.68
N THR A 29 22.49 -20.53 -5.92
CA THR A 29 21.96 -19.76 -7.05
C THR A 29 20.48 -20.06 -7.28
N LEU A 30 20.12 -21.34 -7.32
CA LEU A 30 18.73 -21.77 -7.50
C LEU A 30 17.82 -21.28 -6.36
N GLN A 31 18.30 -21.28 -5.12
CA GLN A 31 17.57 -20.73 -3.99
C GLN A 31 17.34 -19.21 -4.15
N ALA A 32 18.36 -18.46 -4.56
CA ALA A 32 18.23 -17.03 -4.80
C ALA A 32 17.20 -16.73 -5.91
N ASP A 33 17.23 -17.49 -7.00
CA ASP A 33 16.27 -17.35 -8.09
C ASP A 33 14.83 -17.67 -7.65
N ILE A 34 14.64 -18.73 -6.85
CA ILE A 34 13.33 -19.07 -6.28
C ILE A 34 12.82 -17.93 -5.40
N ILE A 35 13.65 -17.37 -4.53
CA ILE A 35 13.26 -16.27 -3.64
C ILE A 35 12.87 -15.04 -4.48
N ALA A 36 13.65 -14.70 -5.52
CA ALA A 36 13.35 -13.59 -6.41
C ALA A 36 12.02 -13.79 -7.14
N GLN A 37 11.79 -14.99 -7.69
CA GLN A 37 10.53 -15.32 -8.38
C GLN A 37 9.32 -15.30 -7.43
N GLN A 38 9.47 -15.83 -6.22
CA GLN A 38 8.41 -15.74 -5.20
C GLN A 38 8.06 -14.29 -4.88
N GLY A 39 9.06 -13.42 -4.71
CA GLY A 39 8.85 -11.99 -4.51
C GLY A 39 8.01 -11.35 -5.62
N LEU A 40 8.36 -11.62 -6.88
CA LEU A 40 7.61 -11.13 -8.04
C LEU A 40 6.17 -11.65 -8.06
N ILE A 41 5.95 -12.93 -7.77
CA ILE A 41 4.61 -13.54 -7.74
C ILE A 41 3.76 -12.90 -6.65
N TYR A 42 4.30 -12.68 -5.45
CA TYR A 42 3.55 -12.04 -4.36
C TYR A 42 3.21 -10.59 -4.68
N GLU A 43 4.15 -9.83 -5.27
CA GLU A 43 3.89 -8.45 -5.68
C GLU A 43 2.80 -8.36 -6.76
N GLN A 44 2.88 -9.23 -7.78
CA GLN A 44 1.86 -9.32 -8.84
C GLN A 44 0.49 -9.72 -8.26
N ALA A 45 0.45 -10.69 -7.34
CA ALA A 45 -0.77 -11.10 -6.68
C ALA A 45 -1.37 -9.97 -5.81
N ALA A 46 -0.52 -9.19 -5.13
CA ALA A 46 -0.97 -8.03 -4.36
C ALA A 46 -1.56 -6.94 -5.27
N LYS A 47 -0.86 -6.58 -6.36
CA LYS A 47 -1.36 -5.63 -7.36
C LYS A 47 -2.65 -6.10 -8.02
N ALA A 48 -2.74 -7.38 -8.38
CA ALA A 48 -3.95 -7.94 -8.97
C ALA A 48 -5.14 -7.91 -8.00
N ARG A 49 -4.91 -8.21 -6.70
CA ARG A 49 -5.96 -8.08 -5.67
C ARG A 49 -6.41 -6.63 -5.52
N GLN A 50 -5.47 -5.69 -5.54
CA GLN A 50 -5.75 -4.27 -5.42
C GLN A 50 -6.53 -3.76 -6.65
N ASP A 51 -6.10 -4.09 -7.85
CA ASP A 51 -6.82 -3.74 -9.09
C ASP A 51 -8.23 -4.35 -9.11
N ALA A 52 -8.39 -5.59 -8.64
CA ALA A 52 -9.71 -6.21 -8.49
C ALA A 52 -10.58 -5.47 -7.45
N ALA A 53 -10.00 -5.01 -6.35
CA ALA A 53 -10.69 -4.20 -5.35
C ALA A 53 -11.12 -2.83 -5.91
N PHE A 54 -10.32 -2.25 -6.81
CA PHE A 54 -10.59 -0.97 -7.46
C PHE A 54 -11.59 -1.07 -8.61
N ALA A 55 -11.63 -2.20 -9.31
CA ALA A 55 -12.49 -2.42 -10.48
C ALA A 55 -14.00 -2.26 -10.18
N LYS A 56 -14.40 -2.37 -8.90
CA LYS A 56 -15.80 -2.16 -8.48
C LYS A 56 -16.19 -0.68 -8.39
N PHE A 57 -15.25 0.26 -8.53
CA PHE A 57 -15.50 1.70 -8.48
C PHE A 57 -15.24 2.33 -9.85
N SER A 58 -16.12 3.24 -10.27
CA SER A 58 -15.98 3.94 -11.56
C SER A 58 -15.85 5.45 -11.44
N THR A 59 -16.43 6.06 -10.41
CA THR A 59 -16.35 7.50 -10.15
C THR A 59 -16.14 7.73 -8.66
N VAL A 60 -15.36 8.74 -8.30
CA VAL A 60 -15.21 9.20 -6.92
C VAL A 60 -15.07 10.73 -6.90
N ASP A 61 -15.85 11.36 -6.04
CA ASP A 61 -15.81 12.79 -5.79
C ASP A 61 -15.98 13.05 -4.30
N ILE A 62 -15.19 13.99 -3.77
CA ILE A 62 -15.31 14.47 -2.39
C ILE A 62 -15.66 15.95 -2.44
N THR A 63 -16.75 16.31 -1.77
CA THR A 63 -17.21 17.70 -1.64
C THR A 63 -17.06 18.14 -0.19
N ASP A 64 -16.38 19.26 0.05
CA ASP A 64 -16.43 19.93 1.35
C ASP A 64 -17.75 20.71 1.45
N LYS A 65 -18.59 20.33 2.42
CA LYS A 65 -19.90 20.96 2.67
C LYS A 65 -19.81 22.18 3.58
N THR A 66 -18.62 22.49 4.09
CA THR A 66 -18.38 23.50 5.11
C THR A 66 -17.29 24.47 4.68
N GLN A 67 -17.51 25.75 4.92
CA GLN A 67 -16.52 26.79 4.65
C GLN A 67 -15.59 27.05 5.85
N ASP A 68 -15.42 26.09 6.76
CA ASP A 68 -14.51 26.24 7.91
C ASP A 68 -13.06 26.13 7.45
N GLU A 69 -12.16 26.91 8.02
CA GLU A 69 -10.73 26.85 7.70
C GLU A 69 -10.07 25.57 8.24
N HIS A 70 -10.60 25.03 9.34
CA HIS A 70 -10.05 23.86 10.01
C HIS A 70 -10.63 22.55 9.49
N VAL A 71 -9.76 21.69 8.94
CA VAL A 71 -10.16 20.39 8.35
C VAL A 71 -10.89 19.45 9.32
N ILE A 72 -10.67 19.54 10.64
CA ILE A 72 -11.38 18.74 11.66
C ILE A 72 -12.85 19.15 11.77
N ARG A 73 -13.13 20.44 11.57
CA ARG A 73 -14.49 20.99 11.63
C ARG A 73 -15.19 20.90 10.28
N SER A 74 -14.47 20.50 9.23
CA SER A 74 -15.03 20.30 7.92
C SER A 74 -15.91 19.05 7.86
N SER A 75 -17.08 19.17 7.23
CA SER A 75 -17.94 18.06 6.87
C SER A 75 -17.74 17.73 5.40
N PHE A 76 -17.21 16.55 5.12
CA PHE A 76 -17.02 16.05 3.76
C PHE A 76 -18.17 15.14 3.35
N GLU A 77 -18.59 15.22 2.10
CA GLU A 77 -19.49 14.28 1.46
C GLU A 77 -18.72 13.53 0.37
N VAL A 78 -18.74 12.21 0.43
CA VAL A 78 -18.11 11.34 -0.57
C VAL A 78 -19.20 10.76 -1.45
N SER A 79 -19.09 10.97 -2.76
CA SER A 79 -19.96 10.37 -3.77
C SER A 79 -19.15 9.44 -4.65
N TYR A 80 -19.59 8.20 -4.77
CA TYR A 80 -18.94 7.23 -5.64
C TYR A 80 -19.94 6.32 -6.34
N THR A 81 -19.54 5.76 -7.48
CA THR A 81 -20.35 4.79 -8.21
C THR A 81 -19.72 3.42 -8.04
N THR A 82 -20.53 2.43 -7.64
CA THR A 82 -20.10 1.05 -7.47
C THR A 82 -21.07 0.06 -8.10
N SER A 83 -20.59 -1.12 -8.44
CA SER A 83 -21.43 -2.20 -8.97
C SER A 83 -22.24 -2.84 -7.85
N SER A 84 -23.56 -2.91 -7.98
CA SER A 84 -24.47 -3.50 -6.99
C SER A 84 -25.43 -4.48 -7.67
N TRP A 85 -25.64 -5.64 -7.04
CA TRP A 85 -26.56 -6.66 -7.54
C TRP A 85 -28.01 -6.25 -7.28
N ASP A 86 -28.82 -6.16 -8.33
CA ASP A 86 -30.25 -5.78 -8.24
C ASP A 86 -31.21 -6.98 -8.09
N GLY A 87 -30.67 -8.21 -7.98
CA GLY A 87 -31.45 -9.45 -7.99
C GLY A 87 -31.42 -10.19 -9.33
N ARG A 88 -30.96 -9.56 -10.41
CA ARG A 88 -30.88 -10.13 -11.76
C ARG A 88 -29.54 -9.91 -12.44
N GLN A 89 -28.97 -8.72 -12.28
CA GLN A 89 -27.70 -8.32 -12.86
C GLN A 89 -26.98 -7.31 -11.97
N SER A 90 -25.67 -7.17 -12.16
CA SER A 90 -24.90 -6.13 -11.49
C SER A 90 -25.04 -4.82 -12.24
N VAL A 91 -25.64 -3.82 -11.60
CA VAL A 91 -25.85 -2.48 -12.18
C VAL A 91 -25.02 -1.42 -11.47
N PRO A 92 -24.56 -0.36 -12.17
CA PRO A 92 -23.94 0.78 -11.52
C PRO A 92 -24.92 1.47 -10.56
N LYS A 93 -24.50 1.64 -9.32
CA LYS A 93 -25.24 2.33 -8.27
C LYS A 93 -24.40 3.47 -7.73
N ARG A 94 -24.98 4.67 -7.70
CA ARG A 94 -24.39 5.82 -7.02
C ARG A 94 -24.66 5.72 -5.52
N VAL A 95 -23.61 5.87 -4.73
CA VAL A 95 -23.64 5.88 -3.28
C VAL A 95 -23.06 7.22 -2.81
N THR A 96 -23.73 7.82 -1.83
CA THR A 96 -23.25 9.04 -1.18
C THR A 96 -23.20 8.77 0.31
N ILE A 97 -22.05 9.06 0.91
CA ILE A 97 -21.83 8.93 2.35
C ILE A 97 -21.35 10.27 2.93
N THR A 98 -21.74 10.53 4.16
CA THR A 98 -21.30 11.70 4.91
C THR A 98 -20.13 11.31 5.80
N GLY A 99 -19.08 12.12 5.76
CA GLY A 99 -17.84 11.92 6.50
C GLY A 99 -16.89 10.93 5.83
N LEU A 100 -15.60 11.18 5.99
CA LEU A 100 -14.53 10.33 5.43
C LEU A 100 -14.25 9.10 6.30
N LEU A 101 -14.67 9.09 7.56
CA LEU A 101 -14.49 7.94 8.47
C LEU A 101 -15.33 6.72 8.07
N SER A 102 -16.42 6.95 7.33
CA SER A 102 -17.31 5.90 6.83
C SER A 102 -16.88 5.35 5.47
N MET A 103 -15.79 5.86 4.92
CA MET A 103 -15.29 5.46 3.61
C MET A 103 -14.64 4.08 3.68
N PRO A 104 -14.98 3.15 2.77
CA PRO A 104 -14.29 1.86 2.69
C PRO A 104 -12.80 2.02 2.37
N ASP A 105 -11.96 1.17 2.95
CA ASP A 105 -10.50 1.20 2.72
C ASP A 105 -10.13 1.05 1.24
N ASP A 106 -10.83 0.18 0.50
CA ASP A 106 -10.63 0.03 -0.94
C ASP A 106 -10.97 1.32 -1.72
N LEU A 107 -11.95 2.10 -1.24
CA LEU A 107 -12.31 3.37 -1.86
C LEU A 107 -11.28 4.46 -1.55
N LEU A 108 -10.71 4.44 -0.34
CA LEU A 108 -9.60 5.32 0.02
C LEU A 108 -8.37 5.05 -0.86
N GLY A 109 -7.98 3.77 -0.99
CA GLY A 109 -6.88 3.38 -1.87
C GLY A 109 -7.15 3.75 -3.33
N TYR A 110 -8.37 3.51 -3.81
CA TYR A 110 -8.78 3.90 -5.16
C TYR A 110 -8.67 5.42 -5.38
N LEU A 111 -9.13 6.22 -4.42
CA LEU A 111 -9.02 7.68 -4.47
C LEU A 111 -7.55 8.11 -4.53
N ILE A 112 -6.71 7.61 -3.63
CA ILE A 112 -5.30 8.02 -3.53
C ILE A 112 -4.52 7.64 -4.79
N GLU A 113 -4.71 6.42 -5.30
CA GLU A 113 -3.89 5.89 -6.40
C GLU A 113 -4.39 6.27 -7.79
N ARG A 114 -5.72 6.34 -7.98
CA ARG A 114 -6.31 6.60 -9.30
C ARG A 114 -6.78 8.04 -9.48
N HIS A 115 -7.13 8.74 -8.39
CA HIS A 115 -7.72 10.08 -8.44
C HIS A 115 -7.16 11.04 -7.37
N PRO A 116 -5.83 11.20 -7.24
CA PRO A 116 -5.25 12.04 -6.19
C PRO A 116 -5.70 13.50 -6.27
N SER A 117 -6.06 14.00 -7.47
CA SER A 117 -6.60 15.34 -7.67
C SER A 117 -7.98 15.59 -7.04
N LYS A 118 -8.69 14.54 -6.62
CA LYS A 118 -9.99 14.61 -5.95
C LYS A 118 -9.88 14.68 -4.43
N ILE A 119 -8.66 14.57 -3.88
CA ILE A 119 -8.42 14.71 -2.45
C ILE A 119 -8.64 16.19 -2.06
N PRO A 120 -9.44 16.47 -1.02
CA PRO A 120 -9.62 17.85 -0.55
C PRO A 120 -8.28 18.50 -0.20
N ALA A 121 -8.07 19.74 -0.69
CA ALA A 121 -6.82 20.48 -0.46
C ALA A 121 -6.45 20.59 1.02
N LYS A 122 -7.45 20.76 1.90
CA LYS A 122 -7.26 20.83 3.36
C LYS A 122 -6.67 19.54 3.96
N ILE A 123 -6.94 18.39 3.35
CA ILE A 123 -6.34 17.10 3.76
C ILE A 123 -4.97 16.96 3.12
N ALA A 124 -4.84 17.26 1.82
CA ALA A 124 -3.57 17.20 1.11
C ALA A 124 -2.47 18.11 1.71
N GLN A 125 -2.85 19.16 2.46
CA GLN A 125 -1.91 20.02 3.17
C GLN A 125 -1.33 19.40 4.46
N LEU A 126 -1.93 18.33 4.99
CA LEU A 126 -1.50 17.73 6.26
C LEU A 126 -0.18 16.97 6.15
N ALA A 127 0.13 16.42 4.96
CA ALA A 127 1.37 15.74 4.65
C ALA A 127 1.58 15.70 3.12
N ALA A 128 2.82 15.51 2.68
CA ALA A 128 3.14 15.38 1.26
C ALA A 128 2.67 14.03 0.67
N ASP A 129 2.72 12.97 1.47
CA ASP A 129 2.17 11.67 1.11
C ASP A 129 0.65 11.64 1.39
N PRO A 130 -0.21 11.34 0.39
CA PRO A 130 -1.65 11.24 0.59
C PRO A 130 -2.07 10.23 1.65
N TYR A 131 -1.38 9.10 1.78
CA TYR A 131 -1.71 8.10 2.80
C TYR A 131 -1.47 8.65 4.20
N GLU A 132 -0.29 9.24 4.43
CA GLU A 132 0.03 9.94 5.67
C GLU A 132 -0.94 11.10 5.97
N ALA A 133 -1.34 11.85 4.95
CA ALA A 133 -2.29 12.96 5.11
C ALA A 133 -3.66 12.49 5.65
N PHE A 134 -4.19 11.39 5.09
CA PHE A 134 -5.43 10.78 5.58
C PHE A 134 -5.25 10.14 6.96
N GLU A 135 -4.11 9.51 7.24
CA GLU A 135 -3.82 8.96 8.57
C GLU A 135 -3.83 10.06 9.64
N ARG A 136 -3.12 11.17 9.40
CA ARG A 136 -3.13 12.35 10.28
C ARG A 136 -4.53 12.88 10.47
N TYR A 137 -5.31 13.01 9.40
CA TYR A 137 -6.72 13.42 9.47
C TYR A 137 -7.55 12.48 10.36
N PHE A 138 -7.49 11.17 10.17
CA PHE A 138 -8.28 10.21 10.94
C PHE A 138 -7.86 10.15 12.42
N ILE A 139 -6.55 10.22 12.70
CA ILE A 139 -6.04 10.31 14.07
C ILE A 139 -6.55 11.60 14.72
N GLY A 140 -6.52 12.73 14.01
CA GLY A 140 -6.98 14.00 14.53
C GLY A 140 -8.47 14.05 14.81
N MET A 141 -9.28 13.43 13.96
CA MET A 141 -10.72 13.25 14.19
C MET A 141 -11.02 12.42 15.44
N LYS A 142 -10.24 11.35 15.69
CA LYS A 142 -10.42 10.51 16.89
C LYS A 142 -9.96 11.20 18.18
N ARG A 143 -8.91 12.03 18.12
CA ARG A 143 -8.30 12.69 19.29
C ARG A 143 -8.85 14.09 19.57
N GLY A 144 -9.57 14.69 18.63
CA GLY A 144 -10.11 16.05 18.73
C GLY A 144 -9.09 17.16 18.43
N HIS A 145 -7.88 16.84 17.98
CA HIS A 145 -6.86 17.79 17.54
C HIS A 145 -5.91 17.15 16.51
N LEU A 146 -5.38 17.92 15.56
CA LEU A 146 -4.36 17.46 14.60
C LEU A 146 -2.96 17.83 15.08
N ILE A 147 -2.03 16.88 15.06
CA ILE A 147 -0.59 17.13 15.25
C ILE A 147 0.07 16.84 13.90
N GLY A 148 0.54 17.89 13.23
CA GLY A 148 1.14 17.82 11.90
C GLY A 148 1.15 19.21 11.26
N ASN A 149 2.33 19.65 10.81
CA ASN A 149 2.64 21.00 10.33
C ASN A 149 1.83 21.47 9.11
N ALA A 150 0.56 21.82 9.31
CA ALA A 150 -0.17 22.71 8.40
C ALA A 150 -0.56 24.05 9.06
N TYR A 151 -0.49 24.16 10.39
CA TYR A 151 -1.04 25.30 11.12
C TYR A 151 -0.15 25.87 12.24
N ASP A 152 0.99 25.26 12.57
CA ASP A 152 1.88 25.78 13.64
C ASP A 152 2.73 26.98 13.20
N THR A 153 2.76 27.30 11.91
CA THR A 153 3.50 28.48 11.39
C THR A 153 2.80 29.81 11.65
N ASN A 154 1.47 29.83 11.83
CA ASN A 154 0.75 31.09 12.08
C ASN A 154 0.73 31.52 13.55
N ARG A 155 1.07 30.62 14.50
CA ARG A 155 1.16 30.98 15.92
C ARG A 155 2.52 31.59 16.31
N ALA A 156 3.57 31.33 15.52
CA ALA A 156 4.90 31.90 15.72
C ALA A 156 5.06 33.32 15.12
N ALA A 157 4.10 33.80 14.34
CA ALA A 157 4.14 35.13 13.70
C ALA A 157 3.37 36.23 14.47
N GLN A 158 2.83 35.92 15.67
CA GLN A 158 2.08 36.86 16.51
C GLN A 158 2.63 36.99 17.94
N ALA A 159 3.91 36.66 18.15
CA ALA A 159 4.62 36.91 19.42
C ALA A 159 5.74 37.93 19.23
#